data_AF-A0A179DBM6-F1
#
_entry.id   AF-A0A179DBM6-F1
#
_cell.length_a   1.000
_cell.length_b   1.000
_cell.length_c   1.000
_cell.angle_alpha   90.00
_cell.angle_beta   90.00
_cell.angle_gamma   90.00
#
_symmetry.space_group_name_H-M   'P 1'
#
loop_
_entity.id
_entity.type
_entity.pdbx_description
1 polymer ?
#
loop_
_entity_poly.entity_id
_entity_poly.type
_entity_poly.pdbx_seq_one_letter_code
_entity_poly.pdbx_strand_id
1 'polypeptide(L)'
;MGRLQKFMLHIMAWLFLITLFTFVATAGFESSKGVYILFIGLSLLNIAVFYLNLYFLIPLTLDKRKFFFWMLGCLTIVVTFLAIKYGFSFYIYKISGLRMVTNTKEMSFSEPERLLISTFVTNGFFIFLSTVYKFTIDWFFNEREKTELERQRLTAELAFLKSQINPHFLFNSLNNIYSLAYQKSEATPDAILKLSEIMRYMLYESNDNRVALEKEITYLKSFIELQKLRFKGNAHVVLEVEGQIQNQQIVPLILISFVENAFKHGLATDKKHPIIINISVFEDNMLFTIKNKKNQQNKDQTGGIGMVNVVRRLDLTYPDKYKLSVENHEHEYLSELYLNL
;
A
#
# COMPACT_ATOMS: atom_id res chain seq x y z
N MET A 1 17.58 12.49 -10.67
CA MET A 1 18.95 13.06 -10.60
C MET A 1 19.94 11.92 -10.62
N GLY A 2 20.83 11.88 -11.62
CA GLY A 2 21.79 10.78 -11.80
C GLY A 2 22.87 10.74 -10.72
N ARG A 3 23.54 9.59 -10.53
CA ARG A 3 24.64 9.43 -9.55
C ARG A 3 25.77 10.45 -9.79
N LEU A 4 26.07 10.75 -11.05
CA LEU A 4 27.08 11.73 -11.45
C LEU A 4 26.73 13.16 -11.02
N GLN A 5 25.47 13.57 -11.18
CA GLN A 5 25.00 14.90 -10.78
C GLN A 5 25.08 15.11 -9.27
N LYS A 6 24.73 14.08 -8.48
CA LYS A 6 24.87 14.14 -7.01
C LYS A 6 26.34 14.29 -6.61
N PHE A 7 27.23 13.52 -7.23
CA PHE A 7 28.66 13.57 -6.97
C PHE A 7 29.26 14.95 -7.29
N MET A 8 28.91 15.53 -8.45
CA MET A 8 29.35 16.89 -8.80
C MET A 8 28.86 17.94 -7.81
N LEU A 9 27.60 17.84 -7.36
CA LEU A 9 27.04 18.79 -6.39
C LEU A 9 27.74 18.71 -5.03
N HIS A 10 28.11 17.50 -4.57
CA HIS A 10 28.95 17.31 -3.38
C HIS A 10 30.32 17.98 -3.53
N ILE A 11 31.00 17.76 -4.66
CA ILE A 11 32.30 18.40 -4.92
C ILE A 11 32.18 19.93 -4.90
N MET A 12 31.18 20.49 -5.58
CA MET A 12 30.97 21.93 -5.60
C MET A 12 30.68 22.49 -4.20
N ALA A 13 29.87 21.79 -3.41
CA ALA A 13 29.57 22.18 -2.03
C ALA A 13 30.82 22.16 -1.13
N TRP A 14 31.66 21.12 -1.25
CA TRP A 14 32.90 21.04 -0.48
C TRP A 14 33.92 22.08 -0.91
N LEU A 15 34.09 22.32 -2.21
CA LEU A 15 34.96 23.38 -2.71
C LEU A 15 34.50 24.75 -2.17
N PHE A 16 33.20 25.04 -2.21
CA PHE A 16 32.64 26.26 -1.66
C PHE A 16 32.88 26.39 -0.14
N LEU A 17 32.69 25.31 0.63
CA LEU A 17 32.93 25.35 2.08
C LEU A 17 34.42 25.53 2.40
N ILE A 18 35.32 24.82 1.70
CA ILE A 18 36.77 24.96 1.88
C ILE A 18 37.21 26.40 1.58
N THR A 19 36.75 26.98 0.47
CA THR A 19 37.10 28.36 0.10
C THR A 19 36.54 29.36 1.09
N LEU A 20 35.28 29.19 1.53
CA LEU A 20 34.64 30.05 2.53
C LEU A 20 35.37 30.01 3.87
N PHE A 21 35.63 28.82 4.42
CA PHE A 21 36.32 28.69 5.70
C PHE A 21 37.76 29.21 5.64
N THR A 22 38.47 28.95 4.55
CA THR A 22 39.83 29.47 4.35
C THR A 22 39.80 31.01 4.25
N PHE A 23 38.88 31.57 3.46
CA PHE A 23 38.71 33.01 3.31
C PHE A 23 38.41 33.68 4.65
N VAL A 24 37.41 33.20 5.39
CA VAL A 24 37.04 33.73 6.72
C VAL A 24 38.22 33.67 7.69
N ALA A 25 39.01 32.60 7.64
CA ALA A 25 40.12 32.44 8.56
C ALA A 25 41.34 33.31 8.24
N THR A 26 41.55 33.67 6.97
CA THR A 26 42.64 34.55 6.52
C THR A 26 42.24 36.00 6.29
N ALA A 27 40.93 36.31 6.33
CA ALA A 27 40.42 37.66 6.08
C ALA A 27 41.00 38.67 7.07
N GLY A 28 41.66 39.71 6.54
CA GLY A 28 42.29 40.76 7.35
C GLY A 28 43.70 40.46 7.86
N PHE A 29 44.33 39.37 7.41
CA PHE A 29 45.71 39.00 7.78
C PHE A 29 46.57 38.74 6.55
N GLU A 30 47.78 39.33 6.51
CA GLU A 30 48.80 38.85 5.58
C GLU A 30 49.28 37.47 6.03
N SER A 31 49.01 36.47 5.19
CA SER A 31 49.14 35.05 5.53
C SER A 31 50.21 34.38 4.68
N SER A 32 51.13 33.66 5.33
CA SER A 32 52.11 32.82 4.63
C SER A 32 51.45 31.63 3.92
N LYS A 33 52.10 31.05 2.90
CA LYS A 33 51.61 29.85 2.20
C LYS A 33 51.27 28.68 3.13
N GLY A 34 52.00 28.55 4.26
CA GLY A 34 51.74 27.52 5.28
C GLY A 34 50.36 27.63 5.93
N VAL A 35 49.82 28.84 6.07
CA VAL A 35 48.48 29.10 6.65
C VAL A 35 47.39 28.55 5.74
N TYR A 36 47.50 28.77 4.41
CA TYR A 36 46.56 28.20 3.45
C TYR A 36 46.60 26.66 3.43
N ILE A 37 47.80 26.07 3.45
CA ILE A 37 47.97 24.61 3.53
C ILE A 37 47.33 24.05 4.80
N LEU A 38 47.51 24.74 5.93
CA LEU A 38 46.90 24.36 7.20
C LEU A 38 45.37 24.35 7.11
N PHE A 39 44.75 25.44 6.66
CA PHE A 39 43.28 25.53 6.60
C PHE A 39 42.64 24.58 5.60
N ILE A 40 43.28 24.34 4.45
CA ILE A 40 42.83 23.33 3.49
C ILE A 40 42.89 21.94 4.15
N GLY A 41 44.00 21.59 4.82
CA GLY A 41 44.14 20.31 5.51
C GLY A 41 43.13 20.11 6.64
N LEU A 42 42.90 21.13 7.46
CA LEU A 42 41.87 21.10 8.52
C LEU A 42 40.46 20.94 7.94
N SER A 43 40.18 21.57 6.79
CA SER A 43 38.89 21.43 6.10
C SER A 43 38.68 20.03 5.54
N LEU A 44 39.73 19.38 5.00
CA LEU A 44 39.66 17.98 4.57
C LEU A 44 39.37 17.04 5.76
N LEU A 45 39.96 17.29 6.94
CA LEU A 45 39.65 16.54 8.15
C LEU A 45 38.18 16.73 8.59
N ASN A 46 37.62 17.93 8.44
CA ASN A 46 36.19 18.18 8.72
C ASN A 46 35.27 17.40 7.77
N ILE A 47 35.62 17.32 6.49
CA ILE A 47 34.89 16.51 5.51
C ILE A 47 34.95 15.02 5.89
N ALA A 48 36.09 14.54 6.40
CA ALA A 48 36.20 13.18 6.92
C ALA A 48 35.26 12.94 8.12
N VAL A 49 35.15 13.90 9.06
CA VAL A 49 34.17 13.83 10.17
C VAL A 49 32.73 13.70 9.66
N PHE A 50 32.36 14.49 8.65
CA PHE A 50 31.03 14.42 8.04
C PHE A 50 30.72 13.03 7.48
N TYR A 51 31.63 12.46 6.70
CA TYR A 51 31.40 11.14 6.09
C TYR A 51 31.50 9.99 7.10
N LEU A 52 32.34 10.10 8.12
CA LEU A 52 32.39 9.13 9.22
C LEU A 52 31.08 9.11 9.99
N ASN A 53 30.52 10.27 10.34
CA ASN A 53 29.21 10.32 10.99
C ASN A 53 28.12 9.77 10.05
N LEU A 54 28.10 10.22 8.80
CA LEU A 54 27.06 9.88 7.83
C LEU A 54 27.00 8.38 7.49
N TYR A 55 28.14 7.75 7.20
CA TYR A 55 28.18 6.37 6.68
C TYR A 55 28.46 5.31 7.74
N PHE A 56 29.07 5.66 8.87
CA PHE A 56 29.41 4.70 9.92
C PHE A 56 28.60 4.94 11.19
N LEU A 57 28.67 6.14 11.76
CA LEU A 57 28.10 6.36 13.08
C LEU A 57 26.56 6.30 13.04
N ILE A 58 25.92 7.03 12.12
CA ILE A 58 24.45 7.06 12.02
C ILE A 58 23.86 5.65 11.79
N PRO A 59 24.32 4.86 10.79
CA PRO A 59 23.73 3.54 10.53
C PRO A 59 23.95 2.51 11.65
N LEU A 60 25.07 2.61 12.39
CA LEU A 60 25.37 1.70 13.49
C LEU A 60 24.55 2.01 14.75
N THR A 61 24.17 3.28 14.97
CA THR A 61 23.55 3.72 16.22
C THR A 61 22.19 4.40 16.03
N LEU A 62 22.12 5.54 15.33
CA LEU A 62 20.92 6.38 15.23
C LEU A 62 19.77 5.66 14.50
N ASP A 63 20.08 4.96 13.40
CA ASP A 63 19.10 4.17 12.64
C ASP A 63 18.50 3.02 13.50
N LYS A 64 19.28 2.54 14.49
CA LYS A 64 18.84 1.51 15.46
C LYS A 64 18.22 2.11 16.74
N ARG A 65 17.92 3.41 16.75
CA ARG A 65 17.40 4.17 17.90
C ARG A 65 18.30 4.15 19.15
N LYS A 66 19.60 3.89 18.97
CA LYS A 66 20.60 3.82 20.04
C LYS A 66 21.26 5.19 20.28
N PHE A 67 20.48 6.18 20.75
CA PHE A 67 20.94 7.56 20.89
C PHE A 67 22.16 7.73 21.82
N PHE A 68 22.19 7.01 22.94
CA PHE A 68 23.31 7.06 23.89
C PHE A 68 24.64 6.66 23.23
N PHE A 69 24.64 5.59 22.44
CA PHE A 69 25.84 5.12 21.72
C PHE A 69 26.25 6.07 20.60
N TRP A 70 25.28 6.76 19.96
CA TRP A 70 25.58 7.80 18.99
C TRP A 70 26.31 8.98 19.65
N MET A 71 25.81 9.47 20.79
CA MET A 71 26.44 10.56 21.53
C MET A 71 27.85 10.19 21.99
N LEU A 72 28.05 8.96 22.47
CA LEU A 72 29.37 8.45 22.82
C LEU A 72 30.31 8.44 21.60
N GLY A 73 29.85 7.94 20.45
CA GLY A 73 30.65 7.94 19.22
C GLY A 73 30.98 9.34 18.69
N CYS A 74 30.05 10.31 18.80
CA CYS A 74 30.32 11.71 18.50
C CYS A 74 31.43 12.27 19.38
N LEU A 75 31.40 11.98 20.68
CA LEU A 75 32.47 12.36 21.60
C LEU A 75 33.80 11.73 21.20
N THR A 76 33.81 10.44 20.84
CA THR A 76 35.03 9.75 20.38
C THR A 76 35.60 10.38 19.11
N ILE A 77 34.74 10.73 18.13
CA ILE A 77 35.15 11.43 16.90
C ILE A 77 35.75 12.80 17.25
N VAL A 78 35.09 13.59 18.11
CA VAL A 78 35.57 14.92 18.48
C VAL A 78 36.95 14.85 19.14
N VAL A 79 37.14 13.95 20.10
CA VAL A 79 38.43 13.78 20.81
C VAL A 79 39.52 13.28 19.87
N THR A 80 39.22 12.29 19.03
CA THR A 80 40.20 11.72 18.08
C THR A 80 40.65 12.76 17.06
N PHE A 81 39.71 13.50 16.47
CA PHE A 81 40.03 14.52 15.47
C PHE A 81 40.70 15.76 16.08
N LEU A 82 40.48 16.04 17.37
CA LEU A 82 41.22 17.07 18.09
C LEU A 82 42.70 16.72 18.20
N ALA A 83 43.04 15.48 18.56
CA ALA A 83 44.43 15.02 18.60
C ALA A 83 45.08 15.08 17.20
N ILE A 84 44.37 14.63 16.16
CA ILE A 84 44.87 14.65 14.77
C ILE A 84 45.10 16.08 14.28
N LYS A 85 44.13 16.99 14.50
CA LYS A 85 44.24 18.40 14.08
C LYS A 85 45.37 19.10 14.82
N TYR A 86 45.55 18.85 16.11
CA TYR A 86 46.66 19.41 16.88
C TYR A 86 48.02 18.94 16.34
N GLY A 87 48.19 17.64 16.12
CA GLY A 87 49.41 17.08 15.54
C GLY A 87 49.70 17.62 14.13
N PHE A 88 48.67 17.74 13.30
CA PHE A 88 48.79 18.33 11.96
C PHE A 88 49.21 19.81 12.01
N SER A 89 48.57 20.62 12.87
CA SER A 89 48.93 22.02 13.07
C SER A 89 50.37 22.19 13.56
N PHE A 90 50.81 21.36 14.51
CA PHE A 90 52.18 21.37 15.02
C PHE A 90 53.21 21.01 13.94
N TYR A 91 52.92 20.00 13.13
CA TYR A 91 53.79 19.59 12.02
C TYR A 91 53.95 20.70 10.98
N ILE A 92 52.85 21.31 10.56
CA ILE A 92 52.87 22.42 9.59
C ILE A 92 53.62 23.63 10.18
N TYR A 93 53.41 23.94 11.46
CA TYR A 93 54.14 25.00 12.15
C TYR A 93 55.67 24.81 12.06
N LYS A 94 56.16 23.59 12.36
CA LYS A 94 57.59 23.26 12.35
C LYS A 94 58.23 23.38 10.97
N ILE A 95 57.51 23.05 9.90
CA ILE A 95 58.05 23.03 8.53
C ILE A 95 57.96 24.39 7.84
N SER A 96 56.83 25.10 8.04
CA SER A 96 56.50 26.28 7.24
C SER A 96 56.76 27.61 7.94
N GLY A 97 57.02 27.59 9.26
CA GLY A 97 57.20 28.82 10.04
C GLY A 97 55.97 29.71 9.92
N LEU A 98 54.84 29.28 10.48
CA LEU A 98 53.56 29.98 10.35
C LEU A 98 53.67 31.40 10.91
N ARG A 99 53.66 32.39 10.01
CA ARG A 99 53.53 33.81 10.35
C ARG A 99 52.18 34.33 9.88
N MET A 100 51.42 34.90 10.81
CA MET A 100 50.37 35.88 10.53
C MET A 100 50.67 37.14 11.32
N VAL A 101 50.80 38.25 10.60
CA VAL A 101 51.17 39.54 11.17
C VAL A 101 49.97 40.47 11.02
N THR A 102 49.54 41.07 12.12
CA THR A 102 48.71 42.29 12.10
C THR A 102 49.59 43.50 12.36
N ASN A 103 49.09 44.70 12.08
CA ASN A 103 49.81 45.95 12.32
C ASN A 103 50.26 46.19 13.78
N THR A 104 49.84 45.37 14.75
CA THR A 104 50.15 45.57 16.18
C THR A 104 50.51 44.30 16.98
N LYS A 105 50.47 43.08 16.41
CA LYS A 105 50.88 41.86 17.14
C LYS A 105 51.20 40.69 16.21
N GLU A 106 52.31 40.00 16.45
CA GLU A 106 52.53 38.66 15.88
C GLU A 106 51.59 37.68 16.58
N MET A 107 50.69 37.06 15.82
CA MET A 107 49.73 36.09 16.35
C MET A 107 50.26 34.69 16.04
N SER A 108 50.84 34.03 17.03
CA SER A 108 51.28 32.64 16.86
C SER A 108 50.08 31.70 16.86
N PHE A 109 49.97 30.86 15.83
CA PHE A 109 48.95 29.80 15.74
C PHE A 109 49.13 28.68 16.77
N SER A 110 50.18 28.75 17.60
CA SER A 110 50.49 27.75 18.63
C SER A 110 49.63 27.86 19.89
N GLU A 111 48.74 28.86 20.01
CA GLU A 111 47.87 28.99 21.18
C GLU A 111 46.88 27.81 21.26
N PRO A 112 47.06 26.87 22.22
CA PRO A 112 46.28 25.64 22.25
C PRO A 112 44.78 25.90 22.39
N GLU A 113 44.42 26.94 23.14
CA GLU A 113 43.04 27.31 23.44
C GLU A 113 42.21 27.65 22.19
N ARG A 114 42.79 28.40 21.25
CA ARG A 114 42.09 28.79 20.01
C ARG A 114 41.84 27.60 19.10
N LEU A 115 42.81 26.68 19.02
CA LEU A 115 42.68 25.47 18.20
C LEU A 115 41.64 24.51 18.80
N LEU A 116 41.58 24.40 20.13
CA LEU A 116 40.58 23.60 20.84
C LEU A 116 39.16 24.10 20.56
N ILE A 117 38.91 25.41 20.76
CA ILE A 117 37.60 26.02 20.52
C ILE A 117 37.19 25.87 19.05
N SER A 118 38.09 26.21 18.11
CA SER A 118 37.82 26.10 16.68
C SER A 118 37.52 24.66 16.25
N THR A 119 38.24 23.68 16.81
CA THR A 119 38.02 22.26 16.51
C THR A 119 36.68 21.77 17.03
N PHE A 120 36.31 22.15 18.25
CA PHE A 120 35.02 21.79 18.83
C PHE A 120 33.86 22.34 18.00
N VAL A 121 33.91 23.63 17.65
CA VAL A 121 32.88 24.30 16.84
C VAL A 121 32.78 23.70 15.44
N THR A 122 33.92 23.49 14.76
CA THR A 122 33.92 22.93 13.40
C THR A 122 33.47 21.47 13.37
N ASN A 123 33.96 20.61 14.28
CA ASN A 123 33.49 19.22 14.34
C ASN A 123 31.98 19.16 14.64
N GLY A 124 31.50 19.96 15.60
CA GLY A 124 30.07 20.05 15.92
C GLY A 124 29.24 20.46 14.71
N PHE A 125 29.69 21.46 13.95
CA PHE A 125 29.01 21.91 12.72
C PHE A 125 28.93 20.78 11.66
N PHE A 126 30.01 20.05 11.39
CA PHE A 126 30.00 18.99 10.38
C PHE A 126 29.21 17.74 10.83
N ILE A 127 29.19 17.41 12.14
CA ILE A 127 28.31 16.38 12.71
C ILE A 127 26.84 16.80 12.58
N PHE A 128 26.52 18.05 12.91
CA PHE A 128 25.17 18.59 12.74
C PHE A 128 24.74 18.54 11.27
N LEU A 129 25.60 19.02 10.36
CA LEU A 129 25.32 19.05 8.93
C LEU A 129 25.09 17.65 8.35
N SER A 130 25.89 16.65 8.73
CA SER A 130 25.69 15.26 8.30
C SER A 130 24.40 14.65 8.85
N THR A 131 24.04 14.98 10.09
CA THR A 131 22.80 14.50 10.72
C THR A 131 21.57 15.10 10.04
N VAL A 132 21.57 16.42 9.79
CA VAL A 132 20.49 17.10 9.06
C VAL A 132 20.38 16.57 7.63
N TYR A 133 21.51 16.38 6.94
CA TYR A 133 21.55 15.80 5.60
C TYR A 133 20.91 14.40 5.55
N LYS A 134 21.31 13.52 6.47
CA LYS A 134 20.78 12.16 6.58
C LYS A 134 19.28 12.17 6.89
N PHE A 135 18.86 12.94 7.89
CA PHE A 135 17.45 13.05 8.28
C PHE A 135 16.59 13.57 7.13
N THR A 136 17.08 14.55 6.37
CA THR A 136 16.37 15.12 5.21
C THR A 136 16.17 14.07 4.13
N ILE A 137 17.22 13.31 3.81
CA ILE A 137 17.15 12.24 2.81
C ILE A 137 16.18 11.14 3.25
N ASP A 138 16.31 10.66 4.49
CA ASP A 138 15.46 9.60 5.01
C ASP A 138 14.00 10.06 5.07
N TRP A 139 13.73 11.33 5.44
CA TRP A 139 12.39 11.91 5.39
C TRP A 139 11.81 11.92 3.98
N PHE A 140 12.57 12.36 2.97
CA PHE A 140 12.12 12.34 1.57
C PHE A 140 11.87 10.92 1.03
N PHE A 141 12.69 9.94 1.43
CA PHE A 141 12.49 8.55 1.04
C PHE A 141 11.24 7.96 1.71
N ASN A 142 11.08 8.15 3.03
CA ASN A 142 9.93 7.68 3.78
C ASN A 142 8.62 8.30 3.28
N GLU A 143 8.61 9.60 2.94
CA GLU A 143 7.42 10.27 2.43
C GLU A 143 7.00 9.73 1.05
N ARG A 144 7.98 9.44 0.19
CA ARG A 144 7.73 8.80 -1.11
C ARG A 144 7.20 7.39 -0.97
N GLU A 145 7.80 6.60 -0.08
CA GLU A 145 7.33 5.24 0.22
C GLU A 145 5.90 5.27 0.76
N LYS A 146 5.60 6.18 1.68
CA LYS A 146 4.25 6.39 2.21
C LYS A 146 3.24 6.76 1.13
N THR A 147 3.59 7.70 0.26
CA THR A 147 2.72 8.11 -0.86
C THR A 147 2.48 6.95 -1.83
N GLU A 148 3.50 6.14 -2.11
CA GLU A 148 3.36 4.98 -2.99
C GLU A 148 2.49 3.89 -2.37
N LEU A 149 2.65 3.61 -1.07
CA LEU A 149 1.79 2.69 -0.33
C LEU A 149 0.33 3.15 -0.32
N GLU A 150 0.08 4.44 -0.13
CA GLU A 150 -1.25 5.03 -0.18
C GLU A 150 -1.87 4.89 -1.59
N ARG A 151 -1.08 5.16 -2.64
CA ARG A 151 -1.52 4.94 -4.02
C ARG A 151 -1.87 3.48 -4.30
N GLN A 152 -1.05 2.55 -3.83
CA GLN A 152 -1.31 1.11 -3.97
C GLN A 152 -2.58 0.70 -3.21
N ARG A 153 -2.78 1.19 -2.00
CA ARG A 153 -4.01 0.99 -1.21
C ARG A 153 -5.24 1.47 -1.97
N LEU A 154 -5.24 2.72 -2.45
CA LEU A 154 -6.36 3.29 -3.20
C LEU A 154 -6.64 2.50 -4.48
N THR A 155 -5.58 2.07 -5.19
CA THR A 155 -5.72 1.25 -6.39
C THR A 155 -6.35 -0.10 -6.08
N ALA A 156 -5.95 -0.75 -4.98
CA ALA A 156 -6.52 -2.01 -4.53
C ALA A 156 -7.99 -1.86 -4.09
N GLU A 157 -8.31 -0.79 -3.36
CA GLU A 157 -9.68 -0.47 -2.93
C GLU A 157 -10.59 -0.20 -4.13
N LEU A 158 -10.13 0.58 -5.11
CA LEU A 158 -10.84 0.80 -6.38
C LEU A 158 -11.01 -0.50 -7.17
N ALA A 159 -10.00 -1.36 -7.21
CA ALA A 159 -10.10 -2.66 -7.88
C ALA A 159 -11.13 -3.57 -7.19
N PHE A 160 -11.14 -3.59 -5.85
CA PHE A 160 -12.11 -4.31 -5.05
C PHE A 160 -13.54 -3.80 -5.30
N LEU A 161 -13.75 -2.48 -5.22
CA LEU A 161 -15.05 -1.87 -5.52
C LEU A 161 -15.52 -2.16 -6.95
N LYS A 162 -14.62 -2.07 -7.94
CA LYS A 162 -14.93 -2.44 -9.33
C LYS A 162 -15.28 -3.92 -9.48
N SER A 163 -14.65 -4.80 -8.70
CA SER A 163 -14.92 -6.24 -8.76
C SER A 163 -16.28 -6.63 -8.20
N GLN A 164 -16.88 -5.82 -7.33
CA GLN A 164 -18.24 -6.03 -6.84
C GLN A 164 -19.30 -5.86 -7.94
N ILE A 165 -18.97 -5.17 -9.03
CA ILE A 165 -19.83 -5.06 -10.21
C ILE A 165 -19.34 -6.09 -11.22
N ASN A 166 -20.20 -7.02 -11.65
CA ASN A 166 -19.91 -7.89 -12.79
C ASN A 166 -20.18 -7.14 -14.11
N PRO A 167 -19.16 -6.58 -14.79
CA PRO A 167 -19.39 -5.75 -15.97
C PRO A 167 -20.05 -6.55 -17.10
N HIS A 168 -19.73 -7.83 -17.23
CA HIS A 168 -20.33 -8.69 -18.24
C HIS A 168 -21.83 -8.90 -17.98
N PHE A 169 -22.23 -9.13 -16.73
CA PHE A 169 -23.64 -9.18 -16.37
C PHE A 169 -24.34 -7.85 -16.69
N LEU A 170 -23.73 -6.71 -16.37
CA LEU A 170 -24.31 -5.39 -16.62
C LEU A 170 -24.50 -5.12 -18.12
N PHE A 171 -23.46 -5.33 -18.93
CA PHE A 171 -23.55 -5.14 -20.39
C PHE A 171 -24.62 -6.05 -21.01
N ASN A 172 -24.69 -7.32 -20.61
CA ASN A 172 -25.70 -8.23 -21.12
C ASN A 172 -27.11 -7.83 -20.70
N SER A 173 -27.27 -7.38 -19.45
CA SER A 173 -28.56 -6.90 -18.93
C SER A 173 -29.03 -5.67 -19.71
N LEU A 174 -28.14 -4.70 -19.95
CA LEU A 174 -28.44 -3.52 -20.75
C LEU A 174 -28.79 -3.87 -22.20
N ASN A 175 -28.07 -4.80 -22.83
CA ASN A 175 -28.37 -5.25 -24.19
C ASN A 175 -29.73 -5.94 -24.31
N ASN A 176 -30.11 -6.73 -23.29
CA ASN A 176 -31.45 -7.33 -23.24
C ASN A 176 -32.52 -6.25 -23.07
N ILE A 177 -32.33 -5.29 -22.16
CA ILE A 177 -33.26 -4.18 -21.96
C ILE A 177 -33.37 -3.34 -23.24
N TYR A 178 -32.26 -3.06 -23.91
CA TYR A 178 -32.26 -2.38 -25.21
C TYR A 178 -33.08 -3.15 -26.25
N SER A 179 -32.92 -4.47 -26.31
CA SER A 179 -33.70 -5.32 -27.22
C SER A 179 -35.19 -5.30 -26.89
N LEU A 180 -35.57 -5.34 -25.60
CA LEU A 180 -36.96 -5.21 -25.14
C LEU A 180 -37.54 -3.83 -25.51
N ALA A 181 -36.77 -2.76 -25.29
CA ALA A 181 -37.16 -1.40 -25.63
C ALA A 181 -37.35 -1.21 -27.14
N TYR A 182 -36.41 -1.75 -27.94
CA TYR A 182 -36.50 -1.73 -29.41
C TYR A 182 -37.74 -2.48 -29.91
N GLN A 183 -38.09 -3.60 -29.27
CA GLN A 183 -39.30 -4.38 -29.56
C GLN A 183 -40.58 -3.79 -28.95
N LYS A 184 -40.49 -2.68 -28.21
CA LYS A 184 -41.61 -2.07 -27.47
C LYS A 184 -42.30 -3.06 -26.52
N SER A 185 -41.52 -3.94 -25.89
CA SER A 185 -42.05 -4.93 -24.96
C SER A 185 -42.58 -4.27 -23.69
N GLU A 186 -43.75 -4.71 -23.22
CA GLU A 186 -44.33 -4.30 -21.94
C GLU A 186 -43.46 -4.70 -20.74
N ALA A 187 -42.51 -5.65 -20.90
CA ALA A 187 -41.56 -6.05 -19.87
C ALA A 187 -40.42 -5.05 -19.66
N THR A 188 -40.26 -4.04 -20.54
CA THR A 188 -39.13 -3.10 -20.49
C THR A 188 -39.06 -2.30 -19.18
N PRO A 189 -40.15 -1.69 -18.67
CA PRO A 189 -40.11 -0.91 -17.43
C PRO A 189 -39.73 -1.76 -16.21
N ASP A 190 -40.27 -2.97 -16.12
CA ASP A 190 -39.99 -3.93 -15.05
C ASP A 190 -38.52 -4.38 -15.08
N ALA A 191 -37.96 -4.63 -16.27
CA ALA A 191 -36.55 -4.98 -16.42
C ALA A 191 -35.61 -3.85 -15.97
N ILE A 192 -35.96 -2.59 -16.26
CA ILE A 192 -35.20 -1.41 -15.79
C ILE A 192 -35.27 -1.30 -14.27
N LEU A 193 -36.46 -1.48 -13.68
CA LEU A 193 -36.65 -1.43 -12.23
C LEU A 193 -35.81 -2.51 -11.53
N LYS A 194 -35.89 -3.77 -11.99
CA LYS A 194 -35.10 -4.89 -11.46
C LYS A 194 -33.59 -4.64 -11.56
N LEU A 195 -33.11 -4.11 -12.69
CA LEU A 195 -31.70 -3.74 -12.82
C LEU A 195 -31.31 -2.63 -11.83
N SER A 196 -32.15 -1.62 -11.65
CA SER A 196 -31.93 -0.53 -10.69
C SER A 196 -31.84 -1.04 -9.25
N GLU A 197 -32.70 -1.99 -8.85
CA GLU A 197 -32.64 -2.63 -7.54
C GLU A 197 -31.34 -3.41 -7.31
N ILE A 198 -30.92 -4.20 -8.29
CA ILE A 198 -29.65 -4.95 -8.27
C ILE A 198 -28.48 -3.97 -8.12
N MET A 199 -28.45 -2.88 -8.90
CA MET A 199 -27.40 -1.87 -8.81
C MET A 199 -27.38 -1.17 -7.45
N ARG A 200 -28.56 -0.77 -6.93
CA ARG A 200 -28.68 -0.11 -5.64
C ARG A 200 -28.15 -0.99 -4.51
N TYR A 201 -28.53 -2.26 -4.50
CA TYR A 201 -28.06 -3.21 -3.50
C TYR A 201 -26.54 -3.37 -3.54
N MET A 202 -25.94 -3.57 -4.72
CA MET A 202 -24.49 -3.72 -4.85
C MET A 202 -23.72 -2.45 -4.45
N LEU A 203 -24.18 -1.27 -4.87
CA LEU A 203 -23.44 -0.02 -4.64
C LEU A 203 -23.54 0.52 -3.21
N TYR A 204 -24.68 0.33 -2.54
CA TYR A 204 -24.95 1.00 -1.28
C TYR A 204 -25.16 0.04 -0.11
N GLU A 205 -25.73 -1.14 -0.36
CA GLU A 205 -26.17 -2.04 0.71
C GLU A 205 -25.17 -3.19 0.97
N SER A 206 -24.36 -3.56 -0.02
CA SER A 206 -23.41 -4.68 0.09
C SER A 206 -22.05 -4.32 0.71
N ASN A 207 -21.84 -3.05 1.06
CA ASN A 207 -20.58 -2.56 1.65
C ASN A 207 -20.46 -2.82 3.16
N ASP A 208 -21.56 -3.19 3.83
CA ASP A 208 -21.55 -3.55 5.24
C ASP A 208 -21.08 -5.00 5.45
N ASN A 209 -20.53 -5.28 6.64
CA ASN A 209 -20.10 -6.65 7.00
C ASN A 209 -21.26 -7.66 6.99
N ARG A 210 -22.50 -7.19 7.24
CA ARG A 210 -23.72 -8.00 7.25
C ARG A 210 -24.90 -7.17 6.79
N VAL A 211 -25.89 -7.83 6.17
CA VAL A 211 -27.14 -7.24 5.70
C VAL A 211 -28.33 -8.08 6.16
N ALA A 212 -29.51 -7.48 6.18
CA ALA A 212 -30.74 -8.23 6.42
C ALA A 212 -30.92 -9.32 5.35
N LEU A 213 -31.22 -10.55 5.78
CA LEU A 213 -31.45 -11.69 4.88
C LEU A 213 -32.57 -11.40 3.88
N GLU A 214 -33.58 -10.63 4.27
CA GLU A 214 -34.65 -10.16 3.38
C GLU A 214 -34.14 -9.37 2.18
N LYS A 215 -33.10 -8.54 2.35
CA LYS A 215 -32.49 -7.77 1.26
C LYS A 215 -31.72 -8.68 0.31
N GLU A 216 -30.97 -9.66 0.83
CA GLU A 216 -30.28 -10.69 0.02
C GLU A 216 -31.30 -11.49 -0.81
N ILE A 217 -32.41 -11.92 -0.22
CA ILE A 217 -33.47 -12.65 -0.92
C ILE A 217 -34.15 -11.79 -1.98
N THR A 218 -34.41 -10.52 -1.68
CA THR A 218 -34.99 -9.57 -2.66
C THR A 218 -34.05 -9.37 -3.84
N TYR A 219 -32.75 -9.22 -3.56
CA TYR A 219 -31.71 -9.15 -4.58
C TYR A 219 -31.66 -10.41 -5.45
N LEU A 220 -31.73 -11.61 -4.85
CA LEU A 220 -31.80 -12.88 -5.59
C LEU A 220 -33.03 -12.95 -6.50
N LYS A 221 -34.20 -12.52 -6.01
CA LYS A 221 -35.44 -12.49 -6.80
C LYS A 221 -35.29 -11.59 -8.02
N SER A 222 -34.83 -10.34 -7.85
CA SER A 222 -34.65 -9.41 -8.95
C SER A 222 -33.61 -9.92 -9.95
N PHE A 223 -32.53 -10.57 -9.47
CA PHE A 223 -31.54 -11.22 -10.33
C PHE A 223 -32.12 -12.38 -11.15
N ILE A 224 -32.82 -13.32 -10.52
CA ILE A 224 -33.44 -14.48 -11.19
C ILE A 224 -34.40 -14.01 -12.28
N GLU A 225 -35.23 -13.02 -11.98
CA GLU A 225 -36.17 -12.46 -12.93
C GLU A 225 -35.48 -11.81 -14.14
N LEU A 226 -34.40 -11.06 -13.91
CA LEU A 226 -33.61 -10.48 -14.99
C LEU A 226 -32.93 -11.56 -15.84
N GLN A 227 -32.46 -12.64 -15.21
CA GLN A 227 -31.94 -13.81 -15.93
C GLN A 227 -33.01 -14.50 -16.77
N LYS A 228 -34.24 -14.65 -16.26
CA LYS A 228 -35.35 -15.22 -17.06
C LYS A 228 -35.60 -14.42 -18.33
N LEU A 229 -35.54 -13.09 -18.27
CA LEU A 229 -35.67 -12.22 -19.43
C LEU A 229 -34.54 -12.44 -20.46
N ARG A 230 -33.30 -12.70 -20.01
CA ARG A 230 -32.18 -13.06 -20.90
C ARG A 230 -32.48 -14.31 -21.73
N PHE A 231 -33.17 -15.28 -21.15
CA PHE A 231 -33.61 -16.50 -21.83
C PHE A 231 -34.97 -16.33 -22.52
N LYS A 232 -35.44 -15.09 -22.74
CA LYS A 232 -36.74 -14.77 -23.35
C LYS A 232 -37.92 -15.46 -22.64
N GLY A 233 -37.83 -15.61 -21.33
CA GLY A 233 -38.85 -16.29 -20.51
C GLY A 233 -38.77 -17.82 -20.50
N ASN A 234 -37.83 -18.43 -21.24
CA ASN A 234 -37.70 -19.89 -21.31
C ASN A 234 -36.90 -20.50 -20.14
N ALA A 235 -36.35 -19.69 -19.24
CA ALA A 235 -35.67 -20.21 -18.06
C ALA A 235 -36.69 -20.61 -16.99
N HIS A 236 -36.58 -21.84 -16.51
CA HIS A 236 -37.43 -22.38 -15.45
C HIS A 236 -36.66 -22.42 -14.13
N VAL A 237 -37.08 -21.58 -13.19
CA VAL A 237 -36.48 -21.46 -11.86
C VAL A 237 -37.57 -21.40 -10.81
N VAL A 238 -37.43 -22.22 -9.77
CA VAL A 238 -38.30 -22.25 -8.59
C VAL A 238 -37.48 -21.77 -7.41
N LEU A 239 -37.95 -20.72 -6.73
CA LEU A 239 -37.37 -20.20 -5.50
C LEU A 239 -38.42 -20.31 -4.40
N GLU A 240 -38.14 -21.14 -3.41
CA GLU A 240 -38.99 -21.33 -2.23
C GLU A 240 -38.24 -20.81 -1.01
N VAL A 241 -38.95 -20.02 -0.19
CA VAL A 241 -38.42 -19.43 1.04
C VAL A 241 -39.38 -19.77 2.16
N GLU A 242 -38.89 -20.47 3.17
CA GLU A 242 -39.66 -20.94 4.31
C GLU A 242 -39.03 -20.47 5.63
N GLY A 243 -39.87 -20.19 6.62
CA GLY A 243 -39.44 -19.78 7.95
C GLY A 243 -39.35 -18.27 8.19
N GLN A 244 -38.77 -17.87 9.33
CA GLN A 244 -38.74 -16.48 9.78
C GLN A 244 -37.45 -15.77 9.33
N ILE A 245 -37.55 -15.03 8.23
CA ILE A 245 -36.42 -14.25 7.68
C ILE A 245 -36.25 -12.87 8.33
N GLN A 246 -37.23 -12.38 9.10
CA GLN A 246 -37.14 -11.07 9.75
C GLN A 246 -36.05 -11.07 10.82
N ASN A 247 -35.30 -9.96 10.90
CA ASN A 247 -34.19 -9.72 11.83
C ASN A 247 -32.95 -10.62 11.63
N GLN A 248 -32.96 -11.52 10.65
CA GLN A 248 -31.81 -12.34 10.30
C GLN A 248 -30.77 -11.55 9.51
N GLN A 249 -29.49 -11.80 9.77
CA GLN A 249 -28.37 -11.10 9.15
C GLN A 249 -27.46 -12.09 8.42
N ILE A 250 -27.03 -11.73 7.20
CA ILE A 250 -26.16 -12.56 6.36
C ILE A 250 -25.03 -11.73 5.76
N VAL A 251 -23.88 -12.34 5.46
CA VAL A 251 -22.85 -11.68 4.65
C VAL A 251 -23.42 -11.41 3.24
N PRO A 252 -23.35 -10.17 2.72
CA PRO A 252 -24.03 -9.81 1.47
C PRO A 252 -23.45 -10.56 0.27
N LEU A 253 -24.23 -10.81 -0.78
CA LEU A 253 -23.77 -11.41 -2.04
C LEU A 253 -23.16 -12.82 -1.89
N ILE A 254 -23.47 -13.57 -0.83
CA ILE A 254 -22.97 -14.94 -0.68
C ILE A 254 -23.84 -15.95 -1.44
N LEU A 255 -25.15 -15.74 -1.45
CA LEU A 255 -26.09 -16.67 -2.08
C LEU A 255 -26.08 -16.53 -3.60
N ILE A 256 -25.85 -15.31 -4.10
CA ILE A 256 -25.83 -15.03 -5.55
C ILE A 256 -24.76 -15.84 -6.29
N SER A 257 -23.62 -16.13 -5.66
CA SER A 257 -22.56 -16.92 -6.30
C SER A 257 -23.03 -18.32 -6.70
N PHE A 258 -23.93 -18.92 -5.92
CA PHE A 258 -24.53 -20.21 -6.24
C PHE A 258 -25.55 -20.11 -7.38
N VAL A 259 -26.39 -19.07 -7.35
CA VAL A 259 -27.39 -18.82 -8.40
C VAL A 259 -26.73 -18.49 -9.74
N GLU A 260 -25.67 -17.68 -9.74
CA GLU A 260 -24.85 -17.42 -10.93
C GLU A 260 -24.25 -18.70 -11.51
N ASN A 261 -23.70 -19.57 -10.66
CA ASN A 261 -23.17 -20.86 -11.09
C ASN A 261 -24.25 -21.74 -11.73
N ALA A 262 -25.46 -21.78 -11.16
CA ALA A 262 -26.57 -22.54 -11.74
C ALA A 262 -27.02 -22.00 -13.11
N PHE A 263 -27.05 -20.67 -13.31
CA PHE A 263 -27.36 -20.10 -14.63
C PHE A 263 -26.22 -20.23 -15.66
N LYS A 264 -24.97 -20.33 -15.20
CA LYS A 264 -23.79 -20.46 -16.07
C LYS A 264 -23.56 -21.91 -16.52
N HIS A 265 -23.68 -22.85 -15.60
CA HIS A 265 -23.35 -24.26 -15.82
C HIS A 265 -24.60 -25.15 -15.93
N GLY A 266 -25.77 -24.65 -15.55
CA GLY A 266 -27.02 -25.38 -15.60
C GLY A 266 -27.80 -25.22 -16.90
N LEU A 267 -28.62 -26.22 -17.20
CA LEU A 267 -29.57 -26.19 -18.31
C LEU A 267 -30.88 -25.52 -17.84
N ALA A 268 -30.88 -24.18 -17.76
CA ALA A 268 -32.02 -23.41 -17.26
C ALA A 268 -33.28 -23.51 -18.13
N THR A 269 -33.16 -23.92 -19.40
CA THR A 269 -34.27 -23.99 -20.37
C THR A 269 -35.04 -25.32 -20.37
N ASP A 270 -34.65 -26.28 -19.53
CA ASP A 270 -35.35 -27.58 -19.40
C ASP A 270 -36.53 -27.46 -18.43
N LYS A 271 -37.76 -27.36 -18.96
CA LYS A 271 -38.98 -27.29 -18.15
C LYS A 271 -39.18 -28.47 -17.20
N LYS A 272 -38.68 -29.67 -17.56
CA LYS A 272 -38.81 -30.87 -16.73
C LYS A 272 -37.84 -30.86 -15.55
N HIS A 273 -36.74 -30.11 -15.66
CA HIS A 273 -35.67 -30.05 -14.67
C HIS A 273 -35.31 -28.58 -14.39
N PRO A 274 -36.22 -27.82 -13.74
CA PRO A 274 -35.95 -26.42 -13.41
C PRO A 274 -34.76 -26.30 -12.45
N ILE A 275 -34.17 -25.11 -12.37
CA ILE A 275 -33.28 -24.77 -11.26
C ILE A 275 -34.15 -24.63 -10.01
N ILE A 276 -33.87 -25.41 -8.98
CA ILE A 276 -34.62 -25.41 -7.72
C ILE A 276 -33.74 -24.76 -6.66
N ILE A 277 -34.25 -23.71 -6.01
CA ILE A 277 -33.58 -22.99 -4.93
C ILE A 277 -34.51 -22.99 -3.73
N ASN A 278 -34.06 -23.56 -2.62
CA ASN A 278 -34.80 -23.54 -1.35
C ASN A 278 -33.98 -22.83 -0.28
N ILE A 279 -34.65 -21.98 0.47
CA ILE A 279 -34.09 -21.26 1.62
C ILE A 279 -34.98 -21.53 2.80
N SER A 280 -34.53 -22.37 3.73
CA SER A 280 -35.26 -22.68 4.96
C SER A 280 -34.56 -22.04 6.13
N VAL A 281 -35.27 -21.21 6.89
CA VAL A 281 -34.74 -20.50 8.06
C VAL A 281 -35.46 -20.99 9.32
N PHE A 282 -34.69 -21.42 10.30
CA PHE A 282 -35.21 -21.93 11.58
C PHE A 282 -34.32 -21.44 12.71
N GLU A 283 -34.90 -20.66 13.61
CA GLU A 283 -34.17 -19.93 14.67
C GLU A 283 -33.03 -19.10 14.08
N ASP A 284 -31.79 -19.32 14.52
CA ASP A 284 -30.58 -18.64 14.03
C ASP A 284 -29.85 -19.44 12.95
N ASN A 285 -30.51 -20.42 12.33
CA ASN A 285 -29.90 -21.25 11.29
C ASN A 285 -30.63 -21.12 9.97
N MET A 286 -29.86 -21.22 8.89
CA MET A 286 -30.37 -21.20 7.53
C MET A 286 -29.77 -22.34 6.73
N LEU A 287 -30.64 -23.06 6.02
CA LEU A 287 -30.29 -24.04 5.02
C LEU A 287 -30.64 -23.48 3.65
N PHE A 288 -29.61 -23.26 2.83
CA PHE A 288 -29.74 -22.91 1.42
C PHE A 288 -29.41 -24.14 0.58
N THR A 289 -30.31 -24.55 -0.30
CA THR A 289 -30.06 -25.61 -1.27
C THR A 289 -30.32 -25.11 -2.69
N ILE A 290 -29.41 -25.42 -3.61
CA ILE A 290 -29.64 -25.18 -5.04
C ILE A 290 -29.34 -26.44 -5.84
N LYS A 291 -30.27 -26.81 -6.73
CA LYS A 291 -30.15 -27.96 -7.61
C LYS A 291 -30.36 -27.54 -9.06
N ASN A 292 -29.49 -27.98 -9.96
CA ASN A 292 -29.67 -27.80 -11.40
C ASN A 292 -29.18 -29.00 -12.20
N LYS A 293 -29.81 -29.24 -13.35
CA LYS A 293 -29.29 -30.14 -14.38
C LYS A 293 -28.07 -29.51 -15.05
N LYS A 294 -27.01 -30.27 -15.31
CA LYS A 294 -25.80 -29.78 -15.96
C LYS A 294 -26.00 -29.55 -17.45
N ASN A 295 -25.43 -28.48 -17.96
CA ASN A 295 -25.30 -28.25 -19.39
C ASN A 295 -24.04 -28.94 -19.93
N GLN A 296 -24.19 -30.11 -20.56
CA GLN A 296 -23.07 -30.89 -21.13
C GLN A 296 -22.36 -30.19 -22.30
N GLN A 297 -22.94 -29.11 -22.86
CA GLN A 297 -22.35 -28.37 -23.98
C GLN A 297 -21.35 -27.28 -23.54
N ASN A 298 -21.38 -26.84 -22.27
CA ASN A 298 -20.44 -25.84 -21.76
C ASN A 298 -19.12 -26.50 -21.32
N LYS A 299 -18.15 -26.58 -22.24
CA LYS A 299 -16.77 -27.04 -22.00
C LYS A 299 -15.81 -25.94 -21.52
N ASP A 300 -16.28 -24.98 -20.74
CA ASP A 300 -15.38 -23.99 -20.14
C ASP A 300 -14.49 -24.70 -19.10
N GLN A 301 -13.20 -24.86 -19.43
CA GLN A 301 -12.18 -25.49 -18.59
C GLN A 301 -11.79 -24.65 -17.35
N THR A 302 -12.34 -23.44 -17.20
CA THR A 302 -12.09 -22.51 -16.08
C THR A 302 -13.12 -22.59 -14.95
N GLY A 303 -13.86 -23.70 -14.86
CA GLY A 303 -14.80 -23.98 -13.77
C GLY A 303 -14.07 -24.28 -12.46
N GLY A 304 -14.12 -23.36 -11.49
CA GLY A 304 -13.61 -23.62 -10.14
C GLY A 304 -13.33 -22.37 -9.30
N ILE A 305 -13.03 -21.23 -9.94
CA ILE A 305 -12.65 -19.99 -9.23
C ILE A 305 -13.80 -19.47 -8.35
N GLY A 306 -15.05 -19.55 -8.83
CA GLY A 306 -16.22 -19.07 -8.10
C GLY A 306 -16.42 -19.78 -6.76
N MET A 307 -16.41 -21.12 -6.75
CA MET A 307 -16.61 -21.89 -5.52
C MET A 307 -15.43 -21.77 -4.55
N VAL A 308 -14.19 -21.72 -5.07
CA VAL A 308 -13.00 -21.47 -4.23
C VAL A 308 -13.10 -20.12 -3.53
N ASN A 309 -13.59 -19.08 -4.22
CA ASN A 309 -13.81 -17.76 -3.61
C ASN A 309 -14.94 -17.77 -2.58
N VAL A 310 -16.02 -18.52 -2.82
CA VAL A 310 -17.11 -18.70 -1.85
C VAL A 310 -16.61 -19.36 -0.58
N VAL A 311 -15.89 -20.48 -0.69
CA VAL A 311 -15.31 -21.20 0.47
C VAL A 311 -14.38 -20.28 1.26
N ARG A 312 -13.44 -19.62 0.58
CA ARG A 312 -12.52 -18.68 1.24
C ARG A 312 -13.25 -17.55 1.97
N ARG A 313 -14.35 -17.05 1.40
CA ARG A 313 -15.16 -16.00 2.02
C ARG A 313 -15.89 -16.54 3.25
N LEU A 314 -16.48 -17.73 3.16
CA LEU A 314 -17.14 -18.39 4.29
C LEU A 314 -16.15 -18.66 5.44
N ASP A 315 -14.93 -19.10 5.16
CA ASP A 315 -13.88 -19.30 6.17
C ASP A 315 -13.54 -18.01 6.93
N LEU A 316 -13.57 -16.86 6.25
CA LEU A 316 -13.27 -15.57 6.85
C LEU A 316 -14.46 -14.97 7.63
N THR A 317 -15.70 -15.25 7.20
CA THR A 317 -16.89 -14.54 7.72
C THR A 317 -17.75 -15.40 8.64
N TYR A 318 -17.65 -16.73 8.53
CA TYR A 318 -18.39 -17.71 9.33
C TYR A 318 -17.47 -18.84 9.86
N PRO A 319 -16.34 -18.54 10.53
CA PRO A 319 -15.46 -19.58 11.05
C PRO A 319 -16.23 -20.51 11.99
N ASP A 320 -16.16 -21.82 11.73
CA ASP A 320 -16.87 -22.90 12.44
C ASP A 320 -18.40 -22.76 12.51
N LYS A 321 -18.99 -21.87 11.70
CA LYS A 321 -20.42 -21.54 11.66
C LYS A 321 -21.10 -21.90 10.34
N TYR A 322 -20.40 -22.63 9.47
CA TYR A 322 -20.98 -23.11 8.21
C TYR A 322 -20.66 -24.57 7.93
N LYS A 323 -21.52 -25.21 7.15
CA LYS A 323 -21.22 -26.47 6.45
C LYS A 323 -21.63 -26.32 5.00
N LEU A 324 -20.71 -26.60 4.09
CA LEU A 324 -20.96 -26.59 2.66
C LEU A 324 -20.78 -28.00 2.10
N SER A 325 -21.82 -28.54 1.49
CA SER A 325 -21.79 -29.77 0.71
C SER A 325 -22.01 -29.45 -0.77
N VAL A 326 -21.20 -30.06 -1.64
CA VAL A 326 -21.33 -29.92 -3.09
C VAL A 326 -21.30 -31.30 -3.70
N GLU A 327 -22.42 -31.71 -4.30
CA GLU A 327 -22.55 -32.99 -4.98
C GLU A 327 -22.56 -32.77 -6.50
N ASN A 328 -21.67 -33.48 -7.19
CA ASN A 328 -21.39 -33.28 -8.59
C ASN A 328 -21.65 -34.57 -9.39
N HIS A 329 -22.94 -34.93 -9.56
CA HIS A 329 -23.39 -36.14 -10.25
C HIS A 329 -23.27 -36.02 -11.79
N GLU A 330 -23.41 -37.11 -12.54
CA GLU A 330 -23.19 -37.10 -14.00
C GLU A 330 -24.05 -36.07 -14.75
N HIS A 331 -25.32 -35.91 -14.34
CA HIS A 331 -26.29 -35.02 -14.99
C HIS A 331 -26.78 -33.88 -14.10
N GLU A 332 -26.47 -33.90 -12.80
CA GLU A 332 -27.00 -32.96 -11.82
C GLU A 332 -25.88 -32.34 -10.98
N TYR A 333 -26.13 -31.12 -10.52
CA TYR A 333 -25.27 -30.40 -9.59
C TYR A 333 -26.12 -29.90 -8.43
N LEU A 334 -25.70 -30.22 -7.21
CA LEU A 334 -26.38 -29.84 -5.96
C LEU A 334 -25.36 -29.12 -5.07
N SER A 335 -25.76 -27.99 -4.50
CA SER A 335 -25.00 -27.31 -3.45
C SER A 335 -25.92 -27.05 -2.27
N GLU A 336 -25.44 -27.41 -1.08
CA GLU A 336 -26.15 -27.23 0.18
C GLU A 336 -25.24 -26.45 1.13
N LEU A 337 -25.71 -25.29 1.57
CA LEU A 337 -25.03 -24.43 2.51
C LEU A 337 -25.88 -24.30 3.77
N TYR A 338 -25.35 -24.80 4.87
CA TYR A 338 -25.88 -24.56 6.21
C TYR A 338 -25.09 -23.41 6.86
N LEU A 339 -25.79 -22.39 7.35
CA LEU A 339 -25.21 -21.26 8.10
C LEU A 339 -25.87 -21.13 9.47
N ASN A 340 -25.05 -20.86 10.47
CA ASN A 340 -25.49 -20.23 11.72
C ASN A 340 -25.33 -18.71 11.56
N LEU A 341 -26.45 -17.99 11.52
CA LEU A 341 -26.55 -16.60 11.08
C LEU A 341 -25.93 -15.60 12.06
#